data_AF-A0A2E0N2W3-F1
#
_entry.id   AF-A0A2E0N2W3-F1
#
_cell.length_a   1.000
_cell.length_b   1.000
_cell.length_c   1.000
_cell.angle_alpha   90.00
_cell.angle_beta   90.00
_cell.angle_gamma   90.00
#
_symmetry.space_group_name_H-M   'P 1'
#
loop_
_entity.id
_entity.type
_entity.pdbx_description
1 polymer ?
#
loop_
_entity_poly.entity_id
_entity_poly.type
_entity_poly.pdbx_seq_one_letter_code
_entity_poly.pdbx_strand_id
1 'polypeptide(L)'
;MQHTLRATYFDDTFNMNQMGFLSRNDQANLDYTFLLTESDVPGVRQRTTSVFLVNQFNTDGLPVRNGYFLSRGYQFNNFDSVDFRFQFFPERVDDRLGRGTGDWNVPDRFGFEANYKSNVSEPFAWGLGFSLGNEDLGPAVTAGEGVITLRPNDRFSVDLQLRYEDREALLVHRGNGDYTSFESHAWTPRLEVNYFITARQRLRFTTQWTGLKAFEDKFYTVNPNVREYLHEVPNPDAEPDDFVISKMTFQARYRWEIAPLSDLFVVYTRGANLPRNSFFTFQDLFEQSWNNRIVEQVAIKLRYRFGS
;
A
#
# COMPACT_ATOMS: atom_id res chain seq x y z
N MET A 1 27.11 -2.07 -12.19
CA MET A 1 26.02 -1.55 -13.06
C MET A 1 25.22 -2.73 -13.57
N GLN A 2 23.90 -2.65 -13.52
CA GLN A 2 22.99 -3.69 -13.97
C GLN A 2 21.89 -3.08 -14.83
N HIS A 3 21.57 -3.78 -15.92
CA HIS A 3 20.43 -3.50 -16.78
C HIS A 3 19.51 -4.69 -16.78
N THR A 4 18.21 -4.45 -16.77
CA THR A 4 17.19 -5.49 -16.89
C THR A 4 16.13 -4.99 -17.85
N LEU A 5 15.82 -5.81 -18.86
CA LEU A 5 14.72 -5.58 -19.79
C LEU A 5 13.69 -6.67 -19.52
N ARG A 6 12.42 -6.28 -19.37
CA ARG A 6 11.31 -7.22 -19.20
C ARG A 6 10.25 -6.94 -20.23
N ALA A 7 10.01 -7.92 -21.09
CA ALA A 7 8.89 -7.94 -22.01
C ALA A 7 7.87 -8.98 -21.55
N THR A 8 6.59 -8.68 -21.69
CA THR A 8 5.48 -9.58 -21.37
C THR A 8 4.36 -9.31 -22.35
N TYR A 9 3.75 -10.40 -22.82
CA TYR A 9 2.59 -10.35 -23.68
C TYR A 9 1.57 -11.38 -23.20
N PHE A 10 0.35 -10.92 -22.93
CA PHE A 10 -0.82 -11.74 -22.62
C PHE A 10 -1.97 -11.28 -23.51
N ASP A 11 -2.60 -12.24 -24.16
CA ASP A 11 -3.80 -11.99 -24.96
C ASP A 11 -5.04 -11.75 -24.06
N ASP A 12 -6.10 -11.20 -24.62
CA ASP A 12 -7.37 -10.96 -23.92
C ASP A 12 -8.10 -12.26 -23.55
N THR A 13 -7.91 -13.31 -24.35
CA THR A 13 -8.51 -14.65 -24.14
C THR A 13 -7.78 -15.52 -23.12
N PHE A 14 -6.58 -15.11 -22.68
CA PHE A 14 -5.77 -15.93 -21.78
C PHE A 14 -6.41 -16.02 -20.39
N ASN A 15 -6.71 -17.22 -19.92
CA ASN A 15 -7.34 -17.45 -18.62
C ASN A 15 -6.48 -18.39 -17.75
N MET A 16 -5.99 -17.86 -16.62
CA MET A 16 -5.14 -18.59 -15.67
C MET A 16 -5.83 -18.85 -14.32
N ASN A 17 -7.16 -18.80 -14.25
CA ASN A 17 -7.97 -18.85 -13.02
C ASN A 17 -7.67 -20.01 -12.04
N GLN A 18 -6.94 -21.06 -12.47
CA GLN A 18 -6.59 -22.23 -11.64
C GLN A 18 -5.09 -22.40 -11.35
N MET A 19 -4.20 -21.61 -11.97
CA MET A 19 -2.75 -21.82 -11.87
C MET A 19 -1.98 -20.63 -11.27
N GLY A 20 -2.66 -19.50 -11.02
CA GLY A 20 -2.07 -18.36 -10.32
C GLY A 20 -2.87 -17.08 -10.51
N PHE A 21 -2.20 -15.95 -10.28
CA PHE A 21 -2.79 -14.62 -10.38
C PHE A 21 -2.20 -13.86 -11.57
N LEU A 22 -3.06 -13.27 -12.40
CA LEU A 22 -2.70 -12.26 -13.40
C LEU A 22 -3.29 -10.92 -12.96
N SER A 23 -2.49 -9.86 -13.03
CA SER A 23 -2.98 -8.50 -12.74
C SER A 23 -4.01 -8.02 -13.77
N ARG A 24 -3.83 -8.43 -15.02
CA ARG A 24 -4.73 -8.18 -16.14
C ARG A 24 -4.56 -9.30 -17.16
N ASN A 25 -5.63 -9.56 -17.92
CA ASN A 25 -5.47 -10.20 -19.21
C ASN A 25 -4.96 -9.11 -20.18
N ASP A 26 -4.92 -9.32 -21.49
CA ASP A 26 -4.76 -8.21 -22.44
C ASP A 26 -3.60 -7.23 -22.14
N GLN A 27 -2.36 -7.72 -22.03
CA GLN A 27 -1.20 -6.90 -21.65
C GLN A 27 -0.06 -7.05 -22.65
N ALA A 28 0.49 -5.93 -23.09
CA ALA A 28 1.78 -5.86 -23.76
C ALA A 28 2.67 -4.86 -23.01
N ASN A 29 3.87 -5.26 -22.57
CA ASN A 29 4.80 -4.32 -21.95
C ASN A 29 6.24 -4.48 -22.39
N LEU A 30 6.99 -3.38 -22.22
CA LEU A 30 8.44 -3.33 -22.33
C LEU A 30 8.99 -2.43 -21.23
N ASP A 31 9.31 -3.05 -20.10
CA ASP A 31 9.84 -2.36 -18.93
C ASP A 31 11.38 -2.43 -18.94
N TYR A 32 12.01 -1.34 -18.52
CA TYR A 32 13.47 -1.25 -18.42
C TYR A 32 13.91 -0.76 -17.04
N THR A 33 14.83 -1.48 -16.42
CA THR A 33 15.44 -1.11 -15.14
C THR A 33 16.94 -0.96 -15.29
N PHE A 34 17.46 0.16 -14.83
CA PHE A 34 18.87 0.41 -14.62
C PHE A 34 19.16 0.54 -13.13
N LEU A 35 20.26 -0.06 -12.67
CA LEU A 35 20.75 0.03 -11.30
C LEU A 35 22.26 0.25 -11.30
N LEU A 36 22.68 1.29 -10.58
CA LEU A 36 24.07 1.59 -10.30
C LEU A 36 24.27 1.70 -8.79
N THR A 37 25.20 0.94 -8.25
CA THR A 37 25.64 1.02 -6.86
C THR A 37 27.12 1.36 -6.84
N GLU A 38 27.47 2.37 -6.04
CA GLU A 38 28.82 2.91 -5.89
C GLU A 38 29.17 2.92 -4.40
N SER A 39 30.39 2.49 -4.03
CA SER A 39 30.81 2.35 -2.62
C SER A 39 31.99 3.25 -2.22
N ASP A 40 32.67 3.89 -3.17
CA ASP A 40 33.83 4.77 -2.94
C ASP A 40 33.48 6.25 -3.14
N VAL A 41 32.34 6.68 -2.61
CA VAL A 41 31.87 8.07 -2.75
C VAL A 41 32.24 8.87 -1.50
N PRO A 42 32.95 10.00 -1.61
CA PRO A 42 33.32 10.79 -0.44
C PRO A 42 32.11 11.18 0.43
N GLY A 43 32.18 10.87 1.73
CA GLY A 43 31.16 11.22 2.72
C GLY A 43 29.97 10.24 2.85
N VAL A 44 29.86 9.22 2.00
CA VAL A 44 28.83 8.17 2.10
C VAL A 44 29.45 6.78 1.91
N ARG A 45 28.87 5.77 2.53
CA ARG A 45 29.31 4.38 2.39
C ARG A 45 28.85 3.77 1.08
N GLN A 46 27.63 4.11 0.67
CA GLN A 46 27.05 3.60 -0.56
C GLN A 46 26.13 4.63 -1.18
N ARG A 47 26.15 4.71 -2.50
CA ARG A 47 25.23 5.49 -3.30
C ARG A 47 24.59 4.59 -4.33
N THR A 48 23.26 4.62 -4.40
CA THR A 48 22.50 3.82 -5.35
C THR A 48 21.66 4.73 -6.24
N THR A 49 21.72 4.49 -7.54
CA THR A 49 20.89 5.16 -8.54
C THR A 49 20.09 4.11 -9.28
N SER A 50 18.78 4.30 -9.35
CA SER A 50 17.93 3.45 -10.18
C SER A 50 17.07 4.29 -11.10
N VAL A 51 17.04 3.88 -12.38
CA VAL A 51 16.08 4.39 -13.35
C VAL A 51 15.16 3.23 -13.71
N PHE A 52 13.87 3.45 -13.60
CA PHE A 52 12.88 2.47 -14.01
C PHE A 52 11.93 3.12 -15.02
N LEU A 53 11.74 2.46 -16.14
CA LEU A 53 10.84 2.85 -17.21
C LEU A 53 9.78 1.77 -17.31
N VAL A 54 8.52 2.16 -17.16
CA VAL A 54 7.36 1.28 -17.29
C VAL A 54 6.65 1.71 -18.56
N ASN A 55 6.46 0.78 -19.49
CA ASN A 55 5.68 1.01 -20.71
C ASN A 55 4.72 -0.15 -20.88
N GLN A 56 3.45 0.06 -20.56
CA GLN A 56 2.43 -0.98 -20.60
C GLN A 56 1.24 -0.51 -21.42
N PHE A 57 0.86 -1.38 -22.34
CA PHE A 57 -0.24 -1.22 -23.26
C PHE A 57 -1.22 -2.38 -23.08
N ASN A 58 -2.48 -2.14 -23.42
CA ASN A 58 -3.42 -3.24 -23.64
C ASN A 58 -3.24 -3.81 -25.06
N THR A 59 -3.96 -4.89 -25.38
CA THR A 59 -3.90 -5.52 -26.72
C THR A 59 -4.46 -4.62 -27.83
N ASP A 60 -5.29 -3.63 -27.49
CA ASP A 60 -5.78 -2.59 -28.41
C ASP A 60 -4.75 -1.46 -28.65
N GLY A 61 -3.55 -1.56 -28.07
CA GLY A 61 -2.47 -0.60 -28.24
C GLY A 61 -2.61 0.68 -27.41
N LEU A 62 -3.49 0.69 -26.41
CA LEU A 62 -3.73 1.84 -25.55
C LEU A 62 -2.72 1.91 -24.41
N PRO A 63 -2.15 3.09 -24.10
CA PRO A 63 -1.26 3.24 -22.97
C PRO A 63 -2.06 3.16 -21.67
N VAL A 64 -1.98 2.03 -20.98
CA VAL A 64 -2.72 1.76 -19.73
C VAL A 64 -1.88 2.00 -18.50
N ARG A 65 -0.55 1.97 -18.63
CA ARG A 65 0.38 2.37 -17.57
C ARG A 65 1.76 2.68 -18.15
N ASN A 66 2.09 3.96 -18.16
CA ASN A 66 3.44 4.43 -18.47
C ASN A 66 4.02 5.20 -17.29
N GLY A 67 5.32 5.11 -17.06
CA GLY A 67 5.95 5.81 -15.96
C GLY A 67 7.47 5.85 -16.03
N TYR A 68 8.03 6.97 -15.58
CA TYR A 68 9.45 7.24 -15.47
C TYR A 68 9.79 7.44 -14.00
N PHE A 69 10.69 6.62 -13.47
CA PHE A 69 11.07 6.66 -12.07
C PHE A 69 12.57 6.86 -11.96
N LEU A 70 12.99 7.86 -11.19
CA LEU A 70 14.38 8.07 -10.81
C LEU A 70 14.47 7.96 -9.30
N SER A 71 15.20 6.95 -8.83
CA SER A 71 15.49 6.76 -7.40
C SER A 71 16.95 7.01 -7.10
N ARG A 72 17.23 7.70 -6.00
CA ARG A 72 18.57 7.98 -5.50
C ARG A 72 18.63 7.69 -4.01
N GLY A 73 19.41 6.68 -3.65
CA GLY A 73 19.65 6.26 -2.26
C GLY A 73 21.07 6.57 -1.83
N TYR A 74 21.23 6.96 -0.56
CA TYR A 74 22.51 7.16 0.09
C TYR A 74 22.51 6.41 1.42
N GLN A 75 23.55 5.62 1.65
CA GLN A 75 23.84 5.04 2.95
C GLN A 75 25.07 5.74 3.53
N PHE A 76 24.95 6.29 4.73
CA PHE A 76 26.00 7.00 5.41
C PHE A 76 26.91 6.05 6.20
N ASN A 77 28.04 6.58 6.68
CA ASN A 77 29.01 5.79 7.45
C ASN A 77 28.47 5.32 8.81
N ASN A 78 27.49 6.02 9.37
CA ASN A 78 26.76 5.63 10.57
C ASN A 78 25.60 4.66 10.28
N PHE A 79 25.50 4.12 9.06
CA PHE A 79 24.45 3.21 8.58
C PHE A 79 23.04 3.80 8.47
N ASP A 80 22.88 5.11 8.70
CA ASP A 80 21.65 5.79 8.32
C ASP A 80 21.50 5.78 6.80
N SER A 81 20.27 5.87 6.31
CA SER A 81 19.97 5.94 4.89
C SER A 81 18.97 7.04 4.56
N VAL A 82 19.14 7.65 3.40
CA VAL A 82 18.14 8.52 2.80
C VAL A 82 17.88 8.12 1.34
N ASP A 83 16.62 8.02 0.98
CA ASP A 83 16.16 7.61 -0.34
C ASP A 83 15.19 8.65 -0.90
N PHE A 84 15.46 9.10 -2.12
CA PHE A 84 14.58 9.98 -2.89
C PHE A 84 14.07 9.24 -4.11
N ARG A 85 12.79 9.42 -4.45
CA ARG A 85 12.20 8.90 -5.69
C ARG A 85 11.38 9.99 -6.37
N PHE A 86 11.74 10.28 -7.60
CA PHE A 86 10.95 11.12 -8.52
C PHE A 86 10.19 10.22 -9.48
N GLN A 87 8.94 10.57 -9.76
CA GLN A 87 8.02 9.80 -10.56
C GLN A 87 7.32 10.74 -11.53
N PHE A 88 7.27 10.37 -12.80
CA PHE A 88 6.46 11.05 -13.80
C PHE A 88 5.63 10.00 -14.51
N PHE A 89 4.33 10.21 -14.56
CA PHE A 89 3.37 9.37 -15.24
C PHE A 89 2.77 10.21 -16.37
N PRO A 90 3.05 9.91 -17.64
CA PRO A 90 2.34 10.51 -18.75
C PRO A 90 0.85 10.21 -18.69
N GLU A 91 0.10 10.94 -19.51
CA GLU A 91 -1.29 10.63 -19.80
C GLU A 91 -1.45 9.15 -20.18
N ARG A 92 -2.47 8.52 -19.59
CA ARG A 92 -2.81 7.12 -19.82
C ARG A 92 -4.32 6.99 -19.99
N VAL A 93 -4.76 5.84 -20.46
CA VAL A 93 -6.15 5.44 -20.46
C VAL A 93 -6.44 4.64 -19.19
N ASP A 94 -7.57 4.92 -18.54
CA ASP A 94 -8.17 4.02 -17.58
C ASP A 94 -9.31 3.23 -18.24
N ASP A 95 -9.09 1.93 -18.40
CA ASP A 95 -9.98 0.95 -19.03
C ASP A 95 -10.65 0.02 -17.99
N ARG A 96 -10.46 0.29 -16.68
CA ARG A 96 -10.82 -0.68 -15.63
C ARG A 96 -11.73 -0.13 -14.54
N LEU A 97 -11.54 1.11 -14.13
CA LEU A 97 -12.30 1.67 -13.00
C LEU A 97 -13.81 1.68 -13.29
N GLY A 98 -14.19 2.00 -14.53
CA GLY A 98 -15.57 2.01 -15.01
C GLY A 98 -16.21 0.64 -15.22
N ARG A 99 -15.44 -0.46 -15.17
CA ARG A 99 -15.96 -1.84 -15.30
C ARG A 99 -16.82 -2.04 -16.57
N GLY A 100 -16.38 -1.45 -17.69
CA GLY A 100 -17.04 -1.59 -18.99
C GLY A 100 -18.09 -0.51 -19.31
N THR A 101 -18.25 0.52 -18.47
CA THR A 101 -19.15 1.66 -18.76
C THR A 101 -18.53 2.72 -19.66
N GLY A 102 -17.24 2.62 -19.97
CA GLY A 102 -16.48 3.55 -20.81
C GLY A 102 -15.05 3.74 -20.31
N ASP A 103 -14.12 3.91 -21.25
CA ASP A 103 -12.73 4.27 -20.98
C ASP A 103 -12.59 5.80 -20.90
N TRP A 104 -11.63 6.29 -20.12
CA TRP A 104 -11.35 7.72 -20.02
C TRP A 104 -9.86 8.02 -19.90
N ASN A 105 -9.48 9.26 -20.21
CA ASN A 105 -8.09 9.70 -20.13
C ASN A 105 -7.74 10.18 -18.72
N VAL A 106 -6.64 9.67 -18.18
CA VAL A 106 -6.04 10.11 -16.92
C VAL A 106 -4.93 11.10 -17.28
N PRO A 107 -4.94 12.34 -16.77
CA PRO A 107 -3.91 13.34 -17.06
C PRO A 107 -2.52 12.89 -16.61
N ASP A 108 -1.50 13.63 -17.02
CA ASP A 108 -0.15 13.42 -16.54
C ASP A 108 -0.04 13.75 -15.04
N ARG A 109 0.84 13.04 -14.36
CA ARG A 109 0.99 13.12 -12.91
C ARG A 109 2.45 13.09 -12.51
N PHE A 110 2.74 13.83 -11.45
CA PHE A 110 4.05 13.82 -10.83
C PHE A 110 3.98 13.15 -9.46
N GLY A 111 5.12 12.60 -9.03
CA GLY A 111 5.28 12.04 -7.70
C GLY A 111 6.67 12.28 -7.15
N PHE A 112 6.75 12.51 -5.86
CA PHE A 112 8.00 12.62 -5.13
C PHE A 112 7.88 11.87 -3.81
N GLU A 113 8.87 11.03 -3.49
CA GLU A 113 8.99 10.37 -2.20
C GLU A 113 10.37 10.66 -1.61
N ALA A 114 10.41 10.96 -0.31
CA ALA A 114 11.63 11.09 0.46
C ALA A 114 11.51 10.24 1.72
N ASN A 115 12.52 9.42 1.99
CA ASN A 115 12.54 8.53 3.14
C ASN A 115 13.89 8.63 3.84
N TYR A 116 13.89 8.80 5.15
CA TYR A 116 15.08 8.69 5.99
C TYR A 116 14.89 7.56 6.99
N LYS A 117 15.95 6.80 7.24
CA LYS A 117 15.99 5.73 8.25
C LYS A 117 17.29 5.83 9.01
N SER A 118 17.22 5.77 10.34
CA SER A 118 18.42 5.61 11.16
C SER A 118 18.94 4.17 11.05
N ASN A 119 20.12 3.92 11.61
CA ASN A 119 20.68 2.57 11.68
C ASN A 119 19.73 1.56 12.36
N VAL A 120 19.11 0.68 11.57
CA VAL A 120 18.14 -0.35 12.00
C VAL A 120 18.75 -1.48 12.84
N SER A 121 20.09 -1.50 12.96
CA SER A 121 20.82 -2.48 13.77
C SER A 121 20.95 -2.04 15.22
N GLU A 122 20.70 -0.76 15.53
CA GLU A 122 20.75 -0.24 16.89
C GLU A 122 19.54 -0.67 17.72
N PRO A 123 19.66 -0.69 19.07
CA PRO A 123 18.54 -0.99 19.96
C PRO A 123 17.35 -0.02 19.82
N PHE A 124 17.60 1.19 19.31
CA PHE A 124 16.58 2.16 18.93
C PHE A 124 16.84 2.61 17.50
N ALA A 125 15.83 2.45 16.65
CA ALA A 125 15.85 2.96 15.29
C ALA A 125 14.54 3.65 14.96
N TRP A 126 14.60 4.60 14.04
CA TRP A 126 13.44 5.35 13.59
C TRP A 126 13.56 5.70 12.12
N GLY A 127 12.42 6.05 11.52
CA GLY A 127 12.37 6.50 10.14
C GLY A 127 11.22 7.46 9.92
N LEU A 128 11.40 8.32 8.92
CA LEU A 128 10.38 9.23 8.44
C LEU A 128 10.28 9.09 6.93
N GLY A 129 9.05 9.00 6.43
CA GLY A 129 8.71 8.97 5.03
C GLY A 129 7.75 10.09 4.69
N PHE A 130 7.89 10.65 3.50
CA PHE A 130 6.99 11.65 2.97
C PHE A 130 6.77 11.40 1.48
N SER A 131 5.53 11.53 1.03
CA SER A 131 5.17 11.44 -0.38
C SER A 131 4.26 12.57 -0.80
N LEU A 132 4.52 13.08 -1.99
CA LEU A 132 3.69 14.04 -2.71
C LEU A 132 3.36 13.46 -4.08
N GLY A 133 2.18 13.73 -4.59
CA GLY A 133 1.86 13.45 -5.98
C GLY A 133 0.47 13.93 -6.38
N ASN A 134 -0.03 13.34 -7.46
CA ASN A 134 -1.35 13.63 -8.01
C ASN A 134 -2.23 12.37 -8.03
N GLU A 135 -3.51 12.56 -7.73
CA GLU A 135 -4.59 11.59 -7.93
C GLU A 135 -4.85 11.33 -9.41
N ASP A 136 -5.64 10.30 -9.73
CA ASP A 136 -6.01 9.97 -11.11
C ASP A 136 -6.80 11.09 -11.82
N LEU A 137 -7.42 12.01 -11.09
CA LEU A 137 -8.04 13.21 -11.68
C LEU A 137 -7.09 14.40 -11.81
N GLY A 138 -5.88 14.33 -11.24
CA GLY A 138 -4.91 15.43 -11.21
C GLY A 138 -4.71 16.16 -9.86
N PRO A 139 -5.73 16.32 -8.98
CA PRO A 139 -5.55 16.94 -7.66
C PRO A 139 -4.49 16.28 -6.78
N ALA A 140 -4.06 16.96 -5.73
CA ALA A 140 -2.93 16.51 -4.92
C ALA A 140 -3.26 15.28 -4.06
N VAL A 141 -2.22 14.49 -3.79
CA VAL A 141 -2.19 13.49 -2.72
C VAL A 141 -0.90 13.65 -1.93
N THR A 142 -1.02 13.68 -0.61
CA THR A 142 0.12 13.80 0.28
C THR A 142 0.06 12.73 1.36
N ALA A 143 1.22 12.22 1.78
CA ALA A 143 1.28 11.31 2.90
C ALA A 143 2.55 11.48 3.71
N GLY A 144 2.42 11.25 5.02
CA GLY A 144 3.53 11.19 5.96
C GLY A 144 3.54 9.84 6.66
N GLU A 145 4.74 9.32 6.91
CA GLU A 145 4.95 8.06 7.62
C GLU A 145 6.03 8.23 8.68
N GLY A 146 5.76 7.73 9.89
CA GLY A 146 6.74 7.58 10.95
C GLY A 146 6.89 6.12 11.35
N VAL A 147 8.12 5.68 11.57
CA VAL A 147 8.44 4.33 12.04
C VAL A 147 9.35 4.42 13.26
N ILE A 148 9.08 3.63 14.28
CA ILE A 148 9.92 3.44 15.46
C ILE A 148 10.13 1.94 15.66
N THR A 149 11.38 1.53 15.79
CA THR A 149 11.80 0.16 16.10
C THR A 149 12.60 0.17 17.40
N LEU A 150 12.15 -0.60 18.37
CA LEU A 150 12.81 -0.83 19.66
C LEU A 150 13.25 -2.29 19.76
N ARG A 151 14.53 -2.53 20.02
CA ARG A 151 15.14 -3.84 20.20
C ARG A 151 16.17 -3.78 21.33
N PRO A 152 15.73 -3.61 22.59
CA PRO A 152 16.65 -3.47 23.72
C PRO A 152 17.53 -4.71 23.93
N ASN A 153 17.08 -5.89 23.48
CA ASN A 153 17.83 -7.14 23.47
C ASN A 153 17.22 -8.14 22.47
N ASP A 154 17.85 -9.29 22.30
CA ASP A 154 17.43 -10.33 21.35
C ASP A 154 16.08 -10.99 21.67
N ARG A 155 15.54 -10.78 22.87
CA ARG A 155 14.28 -11.40 23.31
C ARG A 155 13.07 -10.51 23.11
N PHE A 156 13.23 -9.23 22.80
CA PHE A 156 12.10 -8.31 22.74
C PHE A 156 12.26 -7.31 21.60
N SER A 157 11.22 -7.17 20.77
CA SER A 157 11.13 -6.10 19.79
C SER A 157 9.75 -5.45 19.76
N VAL A 158 9.73 -4.16 19.47
CA VAL A 158 8.51 -3.40 19.16
C VAL A 158 8.76 -2.63 17.86
N ASP A 159 7.81 -2.73 16.95
CA ASP A 159 7.79 -1.97 15.71
C ASP A 159 6.46 -1.21 15.65
N LEU A 160 6.53 0.11 15.67
CA LEU A 160 5.39 1.02 15.58
C LEU A 160 5.51 1.80 14.27
N GLN A 161 4.49 1.74 13.44
CA GLN A 161 4.37 2.50 12.20
C GLN A 161 3.09 3.34 12.27
N LEU A 162 3.18 4.61 11.87
CA LEU A 162 2.04 5.51 11.78
C LEU A 162 2.09 6.19 10.42
N ARG A 163 1.03 6.04 9.64
CA ARG A 163 0.86 6.71 8.35
C ARG A 163 -0.37 7.60 8.37
N TYR A 164 -0.21 8.82 7.88
CA TYR A 164 -1.29 9.75 7.55
C TYR A 164 -1.29 9.98 6.04
N GLU A 165 -2.47 9.96 5.41
CA GLU A 165 -2.66 10.23 3.99
C GLU A 165 -3.81 11.23 3.83
N ASP A 166 -3.61 12.18 2.93
CA ASP A 166 -4.54 13.23 2.55
C ASP A 166 -4.71 13.21 1.04
N ARG A 167 -5.94 13.06 0.55
CA ARG A 167 -6.27 12.91 -0.87
C ARG A 167 -7.38 13.89 -1.23
N GLU A 168 -7.14 14.72 -2.23
CA GLU A 168 -8.10 15.72 -2.69
C GLU A 168 -9.20 15.10 -3.59
N ALA A 169 -8.92 13.98 -4.27
CA ALA A 169 -9.82 13.43 -5.27
C ALA A 169 -9.80 11.90 -5.34
N LEU A 170 -10.14 11.23 -4.23
CA LEU A 170 -10.36 9.78 -4.22
C LEU A 170 -11.55 9.44 -5.13
N LEU A 171 -11.27 8.92 -6.31
CA LEU A 171 -12.29 8.61 -7.32
C LEU A 171 -12.96 7.25 -7.04
N VAL A 172 -14.30 7.24 -7.02
CA VAL A 172 -15.11 6.03 -6.81
C VAL A 172 -16.15 5.91 -7.92
N HIS A 173 -16.13 4.78 -8.63
CA HIS A 173 -17.17 4.44 -9.62
C HIS A 173 -18.49 4.06 -8.93
N ARG A 174 -19.58 4.71 -9.35
CA ARG A 174 -20.94 4.58 -8.82
C ARG A 174 -21.87 3.70 -9.66
N GLY A 175 -21.42 3.27 -10.85
CA GLY A 175 -22.23 2.49 -11.79
C GLY A 175 -22.75 3.35 -12.93
N ASN A 176 -23.20 2.72 -14.01
CA ASN A 176 -23.76 3.39 -15.20
C ASN A 176 -22.85 4.45 -15.85
N GLY A 177 -21.54 4.42 -15.59
CA GLY A 177 -20.61 5.42 -16.09
C GLY A 177 -20.45 6.64 -15.19
N ASP A 178 -21.08 6.64 -14.02
CA ASP A 178 -20.99 7.72 -13.06
C ASP A 178 -19.89 7.47 -12.04
N TYR A 179 -19.23 8.55 -11.63
CA TYR A 179 -18.16 8.56 -10.65
C TYR A 179 -18.35 9.72 -9.70
N THR A 180 -17.86 9.55 -8.47
CA THR A 180 -17.81 10.60 -7.46
C THR A 180 -16.39 10.68 -6.92
N SER A 181 -15.83 11.88 -6.83
CA SER A 181 -14.59 12.14 -6.11
C SER A 181 -14.88 12.48 -4.66
N PHE A 182 -13.96 12.07 -3.78
CA PHE A 182 -14.01 12.38 -2.37
C PHE A 182 -12.72 13.03 -1.91
N GLU A 183 -12.82 14.09 -1.12
CA GLU A 183 -11.72 14.53 -0.26
C GLU A 183 -11.61 13.54 0.90
N SER A 184 -10.43 12.98 1.15
CA SER A 184 -10.28 11.95 2.16
C SER A 184 -9.02 12.07 2.99
N HIS A 185 -9.17 11.80 4.29
CA HIS A 185 -8.08 11.72 5.24
C HIS A 185 -8.04 10.34 5.89
N ALA A 186 -6.85 9.77 6.00
CA ALA A 186 -6.68 8.42 6.53
C ALA A 186 -5.52 8.29 7.51
N TRP A 187 -5.77 7.62 8.64
CA TRP A 187 -4.77 7.16 9.59
C TRP A 187 -4.64 5.65 9.51
N THR A 188 -3.40 5.16 9.40
CA THR A 188 -3.09 3.72 9.37
C THR A 188 -1.97 3.35 10.34
N PRO A 189 -2.22 3.31 11.67
CA PRO A 189 -1.24 2.82 12.62
C PRO A 189 -1.12 1.30 12.57
N ARG A 190 0.12 0.83 12.78
CA ARG A 190 0.46 -0.58 12.95
C ARG A 190 1.40 -0.72 14.13
N LEU A 191 1.12 -1.73 14.97
CA LEU A 191 1.95 -2.11 16.09
C LEU A 191 2.28 -3.58 15.96
N GLU A 192 3.55 -3.91 16.06
CA GLU A 192 4.02 -5.28 16.21
C GLU A 192 4.91 -5.39 17.45
N VAL A 193 4.66 -6.40 18.27
CA VAL A 193 5.46 -6.71 19.45
C VAL A 193 5.86 -8.18 19.37
N ASN A 194 7.16 -8.45 19.44
CA ASN A 194 7.71 -9.81 19.52
C ASN A 194 8.39 -10.01 20.86
N TYR A 195 8.10 -11.14 21.51
CA TYR A 195 8.72 -11.51 22.77
C TYR A 195 9.10 -13.00 22.78
N PHE A 196 10.36 -13.29 23.05
CA PHE A 196 10.91 -14.64 23.18
C PHE A 196 11.05 -15.00 24.65
N ILE A 197 10.09 -15.76 25.18
CA ILE A 197 10.12 -16.27 26.56
C ILE A 197 11.34 -17.20 26.74
N THR A 198 11.56 -18.06 25.74
CA THR A 198 12.75 -18.92 25.62
C THR A 198 13.14 -19.04 24.13
N ALA A 199 14.25 -19.71 23.82
CA ALA A 199 14.61 -20.01 22.44
C ALA A 199 13.55 -20.85 21.69
N ARG A 200 12.65 -21.53 22.43
CA ARG A 200 11.59 -22.39 21.88
C ARG A 200 10.20 -21.78 21.99
N GLN A 201 10.03 -20.69 22.74
CA GLN A 201 8.73 -20.08 23.02
C GLN A 201 8.71 -18.62 22.62
N ARG A 202 7.76 -18.26 21.74
CA ARG A 202 7.61 -16.90 21.22
C ARG A 202 6.16 -16.44 21.29
N LEU A 203 5.96 -15.22 21.77
CA LEU A 203 4.73 -14.45 21.65
C LEU A 203 4.90 -13.37 20.59
N ARG A 204 3.90 -13.19 19.75
CA ARG A 204 3.80 -12.10 18.78
C ARG A 204 2.43 -11.45 18.89
N PHE A 205 2.41 -10.14 19.02
CA PHE A 205 1.20 -9.33 18.96
C PHE A 205 1.27 -8.44 17.74
N THR A 206 0.19 -8.36 16.98
CA THR A 206 0.09 -7.50 15.81
C THR A 206 -1.25 -6.78 15.83
N THR A 207 -1.23 -5.47 15.73
CA THR A 207 -2.41 -4.62 15.59
C THR A 207 -2.24 -3.80 14.32
N GLN A 208 -3.26 -3.79 13.47
CA GLN A 208 -3.37 -2.86 12.36
C GLN A 208 -4.75 -2.23 12.39
N TRP A 209 -4.79 -0.91 12.27
CA TRP A 209 -6.03 -0.17 12.12
C TRP A 209 -5.94 0.75 10.91
N THR A 210 -7.05 0.93 10.21
CA THR A 210 -7.22 1.92 9.15
C THR A 210 -8.51 2.68 9.45
N GLY A 211 -8.36 3.95 9.80
CA GLY A 211 -9.45 4.92 9.88
C GLY A 211 -9.36 5.85 8.69
N LEU A 212 -10.36 5.87 7.82
CA LEU A 212 -10.47 6.77 6.68
C LEU A 212 -11.81 7.48 6.75
N LYS A 213 -11.80 8.79 6.50
CA LYS A 213 -13.00 9.59 6.28
C LYS A 213 -12.92 10.16 4.88
N ALA A 214 -14.00 10.05 4.14
CA ALA A 214 -14.15 10.55 2.79
C ALA A 214 -15.40 11.43 2.72
N PHE A 215 -15.23 12.65 2.26
CA PHE A 215 -16.26 13.66 2.08
C PHE A 215 -16.49 13.87 0.60
N GLU A 216 -17.75 13.82 0.18
CA GLU A 216 -18.16 14.02 -1.19
C GLU A 216 -17.69 15.40 -1.71
N ASP A 217 -17.13 15.42 -2.92
CA ASP A 217 -16.60 16.65 -3.53
C ASP A 217 -17.24 16.90 -4.91
N LYS A 218 -16.91 16.09 -5.92
CA LYS A 218 -17.36 16.31 -7.31
C LYS A 218 -17.91 15.05 -7.95
N PHE A 219 -18.71 15.26 -8.99
CA PHE A 219 -19.39 14.21 -9.75
C PHE A 219 -18.94 14.23 -11.19
N TYR A 220 -18.81 13.04 -11.75
CA TYR A 220 -18.33 12.87 -13.10
C TYR A 220 -19.11 11.81 -13.85
N THR A 221 -19.17 11.95 -15.17
CA THR A 221 -19.67 10.91 -16.06
C THR A 221 -18.67 10.61 -17.18
N VAL A 222 -18.61 9.35 -17.61
CA VAL A 222 -17.80 8.93 -18.76
C VAL A 222 -18.62 8.96 -20.04
N ASN A 223 -17.99 9.34 -21.13
CA ASN A 223 -18.58 9.18 -22.45
C ASN A 223 -18.26 7.77 -22.99
N PRO A 224 -19.26 6.88 -23.18
CA PRO A 224 -19.00 5.52 -23.65
C PRO A 224 -18.60 5.46 -25.13
N ASN A 225 -18.83 6.53 -25.90
CA ASN A 225 -18.62 6.55 -27.35
C ASN A 225 -17.31 7.23 -27.76
N VAL A 226 -16.77 8.10 -26.89
CA VAL A 226 -15.58 8.91 -27.18
C VAL A 226 -14.67 8.84 -25.97
N ARG A 227 -13.41 8.47 -26.20
CA ARG A 227 -12.40 8.51 -25.14
C ARG A 227 -11.92 9.94 -24.94
N GLU A 228 -12.21 10.47 -23.76
CA GLU A 228 -11.85 11.80 -23.31
C GLU A 228 -11.68 11.81 -21.78
N TYR A 229 -11.34 12.96 -21.20
CA TYR A 229 -11.35 13.12 -19.74
C TYR A 229 -12.79 12.97 -19.22
N LEU A 230 -12.92 12.58 -17.96
CA LEU A 230 -14.22 12.54 -17.31
C LEU A 230 -14.87 13.93 -17.30
N HIS A 231 -16.18 13.98 -17.57
CA HIS A 231 -16.94 15.23 -17.57
C HIS A 231 -17.51 15.50 -16.21
N GLU A 232 -17.18 16.66 -15.64
CA GLU A 232 -17.78 17.12 -14.39
C GLU A 232 -19.27 17.41 -14.61
N VAL A 233 -20.13 16.87 -13.75
CA VAL A 233 -21.58 17.05 -13.79
C VAL A 233 -22.09 17.60 -12.44
N PRO A 234 -23.27 18.26 -12.42
CA PRO A 234 -23.89 18.67 -11.16
C PRO A 234 -24.19 17.48 -10.26
N ASN A 235 -24.30 17.72 -8.94
CA ASN A 235 -24.74 16.70 -7.98
C ASN A 235 -26.07 16.08 -8.46
N PRO A 236 -26.13 14.74 -8.65
CA PRO A 236 -27.35 14.06 -9.11
C PRO A 236 -28.48 14.11 -8.08
N ASP A 237 -28.17 14.28 -6.79
CA ASP A 237 -29.15 14.37 -5.72
C ASP A 237 -28.75 15.43 -4.66
N ALA A 238 -29.38 15.37 -3.48
CA ALA A 238 -29.13 16.30 -2.38
C ALA A 238 -28.71 15.56 -1.09
N GLU A 239 -28.42 14.26 -1.17
CA GLU A 239 -28.05 13.42 -0.03
C GLU A 239 -26.54 13.12 -0.11
N PRO A 240 -25.72 13.59 0.84
CA PRO A 240 -24.28 13.39 0.76
C PRO A 240 -23.86 11.91 0.78
N ASP A 241 -23.01 11.51 -0.17
CA ASP A 241 -22.43 10.15 -0.25
C ASP A 241 -21.19 9.93 0.66
N ASP A 242 -20.97 10.80 1.64
CA ASP A 242 -19.84 10.74 2.56
C ASP A 242 -19.72 9.33 3.18
N PHE A 243 -18.49 8.83 3.33
CA PHE A 243 -18.28 7.56 4.01
C PHE A 243 -17.05 7.50 4.91
N VAL A 244 -17.16 6.64 5.92
CA VAL A 244 -16.08 6.29 6.85
C VAL A 244 -15.71 4.83 6.68
N ILE A 245 -14.41 4.54 6.75
CA ILE A 245 -13.89 3.18 6.91
C ILE A 245 -13.16 3.13 8.24
N SER A 246 -13.54 2.22 9.12
CA SER A 246 -12.78 1.94 10.34
C SER A 246 -12.61 0.44 10.49
N LYS A 247 -11.45 -0.06 10.06
CA LYS A 247 -11.11 -1.49 10.03
C LYS A 247 -9.96 -1.75 10.96
N MET A 248 -10.13 -2.70 11.89
CA MET A 248 -9.09 -3.12 12.81
C MET A 248 -8.88 -4.61 12.72
N THR A 249 -7.63 -5.04 12.78
CA THR A 249 -7.24 -6.44 13.01
C THR A 249 -6.22 -6.48 14.13
N PHE A 250 -6.49 -7.33 15.13
CA PHE A 250 -5.57 -7.68 16.21
C PHE A 250 -5.31 -9.18 16.18
N GLN A 251 -4.05 -9.57 16.37
CA GLN A 251 -3.65 -10.96 16.48
C GLN A 251 -2.65 -11.14 17.63
N ALA A 252 -2.91 -12.13 18.47
CA ALA A 252 -1.96 -12.64 19.45
C ALA A 252 -1.60 -14.07 19.09
N ARG A 253 -0.32 -14.33 18.83
CA ARG A 253 0.20 -15.64 18.42
C ARG A 253 1.24 -16.12 19.40
N TYR A 254 0.99 -17.28 19.98
CA TYR A 254 1.96 -18.06 20.72
C TYR A 254 2.50 -19.20 19.84
N ARG A 255 3.82 -19.37 19.80
CA ARG A 255 4.50 -20.53 19.23
C ARG A 255 5.32 -21.20 20.32
N TRP A 256 5.17 -22.51 20.46
CA TRP A 256 6.04 -23.34 21.27
C TRP A 256 6.60 -24.49 20.43
N GLU A 257 7.92 -24.50 20.27
CA GLU A 257 8.66 -25.63 19.72
C GLU A 257 8.88 -26.67 20.83
N ILE A 258 8.10 -27.75 20.78
CA ILE A 258 8.10 -28.81 21.81
C ILE A 258 9.32 -29.72 21.59
N ALA A 259 9.60 -30.04 20.32
CA ALA A 259 10.74 -30.83 19.87
C ALA A 259 11.17 -30.33 18.47
N PRO A 260 12.35 -30.73 17.94
CA PRO A 260 12.75 -30.33 16.60
C PRO A 260 11.66 -30.62 15.57
N LEU A 261 11.24 -29.58 14.84
CA LEU A 261 10.16 -29.63 13.83
C LEU A 261 8.75 -29.98 14.38
N SER A 262 8.57 -29.98 15.70
CA SER A 262 7.27 -30.17 16.36
C SER A 262 6.87 -28.91 17.11
N ASP A 263 5.77 -28.29 16.66
CA ASP A 263 5.34 -26.96 17.09
C ASP A 263 3.87 -26.96 17.50
N LEU A 264 3.58 -26.29 18.61
CA LEU A 264 2.24 -25.86 18.98
C LEU A 264 2.09 -24.37 18.62
N PHE A 265 1.01 -24.04 17.92
CA PHE A 265 0.58 -22.67 17.67
C PHE A 265 -0.78 -22.44 18.32
N VAL A 266 -0.88 -21.34 19.07
CA VAL A 266 -2.16 -20.81 19.55
C VAL A 266 -2.28 -19.41 18.99
N VAL A 267 -3.33 -19.15 18.22
CA VAL A 267 -3.56 -17.87 17.56
C VAL A 267 -4.93 -17.36 17.96
N TYR A 268 -4.95 -16.25 18.68
CA TYR A 268 -6.15 -15.47 18.90
C TYR A 268 -6.21 -14.35 17.87
N THR A 269 -7.35 -14.19 17.21
CA THR A 269 -7.56 -13.12 16.21
C THR A 269 -8.85 -12.40 16.51
N ARG A 270 -8.80 -11.08 16.45
CA ARG A 270 -9.93 -10.17 16.59
C ARG A 270 -9.98 -9.22 15.41
N GLY A 271 -11.16 -9.02 14.85
CA GLY A 271 -11.41 -8.10 13.74
C GLY A 271 -12.62 -7.22 14.00
N ALA A 272 -12.55 -5.98 13.52
CA ALA A 272 -13.63 -5.01 13.56
C ALA A 272 -13.73 -4.25 12.24
N ASN A 273 -14.95 -3.85 11.89
CA ASN A 273 -15.28 -3.06 10.70
C ASN A 273 -16.55 -2.24 11.00
N LEU A 274 -16.39 -0.99 11.42
CA LEU A 274 -17.52 -0.16 11.82
C LEU A 274 -18.44 0.19 10.62
N PRO A 275 -19.72 0.53 10.88
CA PRO A 275 -20.62 1.05 9.86
C PRO A 275 -20.08 2.30 9.16
N ARG A 276 -20.38 2.45 7.88
CA ARG A 276 -19.81 3.52 7.02
C ARG A 276 -20.30 4.93 7.36
N ASN A 277 -21.43 5.07 8.03
CA ASN A 277 -22.07 6.34 8.40
C ASN A 277 -21.65 6.87 9.78
N SER A 278 -20.62 6.29 10.40
CA SER A 278 -20.17 6.66 11.74
C SER A 278 -19.12 7.77 11.70
N PHE A 279 -19.53 9.02 11.57
CA PHE A 279 -18.62 10.19 11.48
C PHE A 279 -18.06 10.66 12.83
N PHE A 280 -17.54 9.74 13.65
CA PHE A 280 -16.88 10.08 14.91
C PHE A 280 -15.45 10.61 14.70
N THR A 281 -14.79 11.10 15.76
CA THR A 281 -13.36 11.44 15.67
C THR A 281 -12.52 10.18 15.35
N PHE A 282 -11.30 10.35 14.83
CA PHE A 282 -10.42 9.19 14.58
C PHE A 282 -10.13 8.39 15.86
N GLN A 283 -10.03 9.07 17.00
CA GLN A 283 -9.87 8.41 18.30
C GLN A 283 -11.08 7.55 18.65
N ASP A 284 -12.29 8.09 18.52
CA ASP A 284 -13.52 7.35 18.79
C ASP A 284 -13.70 6.17 17.82
N LEU A 285 -13.33 6.34 16.55
CA LEU A 285 -13.36 5.27 15.55
C LEU A 285 -12.42 4.12 15.90
N PHE A 286 -11.23 4.45 16.42
CA PHE A 286 -10.29 3.45 16.91
C PHE A 286 -10.83 2.76 18.16
N GLU A 287 -11.30 3.51 19.15
CA GLU A 287 -11.87 2.98 20.40
C GLU A 287 -13.08 2.07 20.12
N GLN A 288 -14.00 2.52 19.28
CA GLN A 288 -15.14 1.70 18.88
C GLN A 288 -14.72 0.47 18.09
N SER A 289 -13.69 0.53 17.25
CA SER A 289 -13.18 -0.68 16.58
C SER A 289 -12.52 -1.64 17.57
N TRP A 290 -11.91 -1.10 18.63
CA TRP A 290 -11.40 -1.91 19.73
C TRP A 290 -12.50 -2.50 20.60
N ASN A 291 -13.67 -1.89 20.70
CA ASN A 291 -14.77 -2.35 21.55
C ASN A 291 -15.78 -3.23 20.79
N ASN A 292 -16.17 -2.83 19.58
CA ASN A 292 -17.13 -3.52 18.72
C ASN A 292 -16.44 -4.57 17.86
N ARG A 293 -16.72 -5.85 18.12
CA ARG A 293 -16.12 -6.99 17.41
C ARG A 293 -17.05 -7.54 16.34
N ILE A 294 -16.48 -7.91 15.20
CA ILE A 294 -17.19 -8.67 14.15
C ILE A 294 -16.63 -10.09 14.06
N VAL A 295 -15.31 -10.23 14.22
CA VAL A 295 -14.64 -11.54 14.24
C VAL A 295 -13.88 -11.67 15.54
N GLU A 296 -14.07 -12.81 16.21
CA GLU A 296 -13.30 -13.21 17.39
C GLU A 296 -13.13 -14.72 17.33
N GLN A 297 -11.88 -15.19 17.24
CA GLN A 297 -11.61 -16.62 17.12
C GLN A 297 -10.28 -17.01 17.76
N VAL A 298 -10.23 -18.25 18.24
CA VAL A 298 -9.02 -18.92 18.71
C VAL A 298 -8.77 -20.14 17.82
N ALA A 299 -7.60 -20.20 17.22
CA ALA A 299 -7.14 -21.34 16.44
C ALA A 299 -5.95 -22.01 17.13
N ILE A 300 -6.01 -23.33 17.28
CA ILE A 300 -4.92 -24.14 17.82
C ILE A 300 -4.45 -25.10 16.74
N LYS A 301 -3.14 -25.10 16.47
CA LYS A 301 -2.52 -26.02 15.51
C LYS A 301 -1.34 -26.72 16.16
N LEU A 302 -1.40 -28.05 16.20
CA LEU A 302 -0.28 -28.90 16.57
C LEU A 302 0.34 -29.50 15.30
N ARG A 303 1.62 -29.26 15.08
CA ARG A 303 2.44 -29.98 14.12
C ARG A 303 3.36 -30.90 14.92
N TYR A 304 3.26 -32.20 14.67
CA TYR A 304 4.11 -33.19 15.32
C TYR A 304 4.84 -34.02 14.28
N ARG A 305 6.17 -34.12 14.40
CA ARG A 305 6.98 -35.03 13.58
C ARG A 305 7.24 -36.28 14.40
N PHE A 306 6.71 -37.41 13.93
CA PHE A 306 7.13 -38.71 14.43
C PHE A 306 8.55 -39.00 13.95
N GLY A 307 9.46 -39.26 14.87
CA GLY A 307 10.81 -39.74 14.55
C GLY A 307 10.79 -41.24 14.30
N SER A 308 11.50 -41.69 13.26
CA SER A 308 12.01 -43.07 13.15
C SER A 308 13.37 -43.15 13.84
#